data_AF-A0A4Q7YW79-F1
#
_entry.id   AF-A0A4Q7YW79-F1
#
_cell.length_a   1.000
_cell.length_b   1.000
_cell.length_c   1.000
_cell.angle_alpha   90.00
_cell.angle_beta   90.00
_cell.angle_gamma   90.00
#
_symmetry.space_group_name_H-M   'P 1'
#
loop_
_entity.id
_entity.type
_entity.pdbx_description
1 polymer ?
#
loop_
_entity_poly.entity_id
_entity_poly.type
_entity_poly.pdbx_seq_one_letter_code
_entity_poly.pdbx_strand_id
1 'polypeptide(L)'
;MAKKQQVVTIRCEHAFIQAIQKAAKAEGYASPSSYIRQACVNSLNGVSRALSEAEERILATLERQSRDLHKLQTVALVQYAAFDTFVKLFMTYTPEMPLEVKEAAIALAKARYTKFRKDVAQEMTGRVSEALREIAETYDGLGSTR
;
A
#
# COMPACT_ATOMS: atom_id res chain seq x y z
N MET A 1 -8.22 1.10 -46.28
CA MET A 1 -7.55 2.13 -47.09
C MET A 1 -6.05 2.09 -46.79
N ALA A 2 -5.19 1.93 -47.80
CA ALA A 2 -3.75 1.81 -47.58
C ALA A 2 -3.16 3.14 -47.08
N LYS A 3 -2.43 3.13 -45.97
CA LYS A 3 -1.72 4.31 -45.45
C LYS A 3 -0.69 4.77 -46.48
N LYS A 4 -0.76 6.04 -46.89
CA LYS A 4 0.26 6.68 -47.75
C LYS A 4 1.60 6.64 -47.00
N GLN A 5 2.61 5.97 -47.57
CA GLN A 5 3.96 5.90 -47.02
C GLN A 5 4.86 6.91 -47.74
N GLN A 6 5.70 7.62 -46.99
CA GLN A 6 6.68 8.56 -47.53
C GLN A 6 8.07 8.20 -47.02
N VAL A 7 9.07 8.24 -47.90
CA VAL A 7 10.47 8.01 -47.55
C VAL A 7 11.10 9.35 -47.18
N VAL A 8 11.79 9.38 -46.03
CA VAL A 8 12.54 10.54 -45.54
C VAL A 8 14.01 10.15 -45.46
N THR A 9 14.88 10.89 -46.15
CA THR A 9 16.33 10.67 -46.15
C THR A 9 16.99 11.69 -45.22
N ILE A 10 17.74 11.21 -44.23
CA ILE A 10 18.40 12.03 -43.21
C ILE A 10 19.91 11.76 -43.29
N ARG A 11 20.71 12.84 -43.26
CA ARG A 11 22.17 12.73 -43.15
C ARG A 11 22.55 12.54 -41.69
N CYS A 12 23.24 11.44 -41.40
CA CYS A 12 23.73 11.13 -40.07
C CYS A 12 25.22 10.81 -40.12
N GLU A 13 25.92 11.04 -39.01
CA GLU A 13 27.29 10.58 -38.85
C GLU A 13 27.37 9.05 -38.81
N HIS A 14 28.50 8.51 -39.26
CA HIS A 14 28.70 7.06 -39.37
C HIS A 14 28.64 6.36 -38.00
N ALA A 15 29.16 7.00 -36.95
CA ALA A 15 29.10 6.48 -35.58
C ALA A 15 27.66 6.37 -35.07
N PHE A 16 26.79 7.32 -35.42
CA PHE A 16 25.39 7.33 -35.02
C PHE A 16 24.60 6.17 -35.67
N ILE A 17 24.84 5.89 -36.95
CA ILE A 17 24.22 4.75 -37.64
C ILE A 17 24.66 3.41 -37.03
N GLN A 18 25.94 3.27 -36.67
CA GLN A 18 26.43 2.07 -35.99
C GLN A 18 25.79 1.88 -34.61
N ALA A 19 25.61 2.97 -33.84
CA ALA A 19 24.93 2.93 -32.55
C ALA A 19 23.47 2.46 -32.71
N ILE A 20 22.75 2.97 -33.71
CA ILE A 20 21.37 2.55 -34.02
C ILE A 20 21.31 1.06 -34.39
N GLN A 21 22.23 0.57 -35.23
CA GLN A 21 22.27 -0.83 -35.62
C GLN A 21 22.53 -1.75 -34.42
N LYS A 22 23.44 -1.37 -33.52
CA LYS A 22 23.71 -2.10 -32.28
C LYS A 22 22.49 -2.13 -31.37
N ALA A 23 21.86 -0.97 -31.14
CA ALA A 23 20.65 -0.87 -30.32
C ALA A 23 19.49 -1.70 -30.89
N ALA A 24 19.23 -1.58 -32.19
CA ALA A 24 18.19 -2.35 -32.88
C ALA A 24 18.39 -3.87 -32.73
N LYS A 25 19.64 -4.34 -32.79
CA LYS A 25 19.98 -5.76 -32.61
C LYS A 25 19.85 -6.20 -31.15
N ALA A 26 20.29 -5.37 -30.19
CA ALA A 26 20.21 -5.67 -28.76
C ALA A 26 18.75 -5.78 -28.29
N GLU A 27 17.87 -4.92 -28.80
CA GLU A 27 16.45 -4.91 -28.47
C GLU A 27 15.59 -5.83 -29.37
N GLY A 28 16.21 -6.58 -30.31
CA GLY A 28 15.54 -7.61 -31.10
C GLY A 28 14.65 -7.12 -32.25
N TYR A 29 14.87 -5.88 -32.75
CA TYR A 29 14.08 -5.35 -33.86
C TYR A 29 14.47 -5.99 -35.21
N ALA A 30 13.47 -6.20 -36.06
CA ALA A 30 13.64 -6.78 -37.39
C ALA A 30 14.47 -5.92 -38.36
N SER A 31 14.54 -4.61 -38.14
CA SER A 31 15.42 -3.71 -38.91
C SER A 31 15.74 -2.41 -38.16
N PRO A 32 16.86 -1.74 -38.47
CA PRO A 32 17.18 -0.41 -37.93
C PRO A 32 16.09 0.63 -38.21
N SER A 33 15.44 0.56 -39.38
CA SER A 33 14.32 1.44 -39.72
C SER A 33 13.08 1.16 -38.88
N SER A 34 12.84 -0.09 -38.46
CA SER A 34 11.78 -0.42 -37.51
C SER A 34 12.03 0.19 -36.15
N TYR A 35 13.28 0.11 -35.67
CA TYR A 35 13.71 0.71 -34.41
C TYR A 35 13.55 2.25 -34.43
N ILE A 36 14.05 2.92 -35.48
CA ILE A 36 13.89 4.38 -35.62
C ILE A 36 12.42 4.79 -35.65
N ARG A 37 11.57 4.07 -36.40
CA ARG A 37 10.14 4.35 -36.44
C ARG A 37 9.50 4.21 -35.06
N GLN A 38 9.81 3.14 -34.33
CA GLN A 38 9.26 2.95 -32.99
C GLN A 38 9.75 4.02 -32.01
N ALA A 39 11.03 4.40 -32.08
CA ALA A 39 11.59 5.48 -31.28
C ALA A 39 10.91 6.83 -31.57
N CYS A 40 10.66 7.17 -32.84
CA CYS A 40 9.91 8.38 -33.22
C CYS A 40 8.44 8.31 -32.79
N VAL A 41 7.79 7.15 -32.94
CA VAL A 41 6.40 6.96 -32.45
C VAL A 41 6.35 7.15 -30.94
N ASN A 42 7.32 6.60 -30.21
CA ASN A 42 7.45 6.75 -28.78
C ASN A 42 7.74 8.22 -28.38
N SER A 43 8.59 8.94 -29.13
CA SER A 43 8.86 10.36 -28.86
C SER A 43 7.66 11.26 -29.19
N LEU A 44 6.92 10.96 -30.27
CA LEU A 44 5.76 11.71 -30.72
C LEU A 44 4.51 11.44 -29.88
N ASN A 45 4.30 10.19 -29.46
CA ASN A 45 3.21 9.81 -28.55
C ASN A 45 3.54 10.13 -27.09
N GLY A 46 4.78 10.55 -26.82
CA GLY A 46 5.31 10.80 -25.49
C GLY A 46 5.41 9.52 -24.66
N VAL A 47 6.59 8.91 -24.63
CA VAL A 47 7.00 7.97 -23.56
C VAL A 47 6.63 8.53 -22.19
N SER A 48 6.67 9.85 -22.07
CA SER A 48 6.29 10.63 -20.89
C SER A 48 4.82 10.54 -20.49
N ARG A 49 3.83 10.35 -21.37
CA ARG A 49 2.43 10.49 -20.92
C ARG A 49 1.98 9.30 -20.07
N ALA A 50 2.18 8.08 -20.55
CA ALA A 50 1.86 6.88 -19.76
C ALA A 50 2.74 6.75 -18.52
N LEU A 51 4.01 7.17 -18.61
CA LEU A 51 4.92 7.21 -17.46
C LEU A 51 4.50 8.28 -16.44
N SER A 52 4.12 9.47 -16.89
CA SER A 52 3.65 10.58 -16.05
C SER A 52 2.31 10.25 -15.39
N GLU A 53 1.37 9.64 -16.10
CA GLU A 53 0.09 9.17 -15.53
C GLU A 53 0.35 8.07 -14.47
N ALA A 54 1.34 7.20 -14.69
CA ALA A 54 1.75 6.21 -13.71
C ALA A 54 2.44 6.86 -12.49
N GLU A 55 3.32 7.84 -12.70
CA GLU A 55 3.98 8.60 -11.64
C GLU A 55 2.98 9.40 -10.80
N GLU A 56 2.02 10.09 -11.41
CA GLU A 56 0.93 10.79 -10.72
C GLU A 56 0.10 9.82 -9.86
N ARG A 57 -0.22 8.64 -10.39
CA ARG A 57 -0.95 7.62 -9.62
C ARG A 57 -0.13 7.11 -8.42
N ILE A 58 1.19 6.94 -8.60
CA ILE A 58 2.11 6.53 -7.54
C ILE A 58 2.17 7.62 -6.46
N LEU A 59 2.32 8.88 -6.84
CA LEU A 59 2.33 10.03 -5.93
C LEU A 59 1.03 10.13 -5.14
N ALA A 60 -0.13 10.04 -5.82
CA ALA A 60 -1.43 10.07 -5.16
C ALA A 60 -1.61 8.92 -4.15
N THR A 61 -1.05 7.75 -4.46
CA THR A 61 -1.06 6.59 -3.55
C THR A 61 -0.17 6.83 -2.34
N LEU A 62 1.06 7.34 -2.55
CA LEU A 62 2.00 7.70 -1.49
C LEU A 62 1.43 8.77 -0.55
N GLU A 63 0.78 9.81 -1.10
CA GLU A 63 0.11 10.83 -0.30
C GLU A 63 -1.03 10.26 0.53
N ARG A 64 -1.82 9.34 -0.05
CA ARG A 64 -2.89 8.67 0.69
C ARG A 64 -2.32 7.84 1.84
N GLN A 65 -1.29 7.03 1.58
CA GLN A 65 -0.61 6.24 2.59
C GLN A 65 0.01 7.11 3.68
N SER A 66 0.64 8.23 3.31
CA SER A 66 1.20 9.20 4.25
C SER A 66 0.12 9.78 5.18
N ARG A 67 -1.04 10.18 4.64
CA ARG A 67 -2.18 10.63 5.45
C ARG A 67 -2.67 9.55 6.41
N ASP A 68 -2.74 8.30 5.96
CA ASP A 68 -3.19 7.19 6.80
C ASP A 68 -2.17 6.88 7.92
N LEU A 69 -0.87 6.97 7.64
CA LEU A 69 0.18 6.86 8.65
C LEU A 69 0.09 7.98 9.70
N HIS A 70 -0.16 9.22 9.28
CA HIS A 70 -0.34 10.33 10.23
C HIS A 70 -1.56 10.11 11.14
N LYS A 71 -2.67 9.60 10.61
CA LYS A 71 -3.83 9.24 11.43
C LYS A 71 -3.49 8.16 12.44
N LEU A 72 -2.76 7.11 12.03
CA LEU A 72 -2.31 6.05 12.94
C LEU A 72 -1.41 6.59 14.05
N GLN A 73 -0.50 7.51 13.72
CA GLN A 73 0.34 8.18 14.71
C GLN A 73 -0.50 8.97 15.71
N THR A 74 -1.51 9.71 15.25
CA THR A 74 -2.44 10.43 16.14
C THR A 74 -3.20 9.46 17.05
N VAL A 75 -3.71 8.35 16.53
CA VAL A 75 -4.39 7.32 17.32
C VAL A 75 -3.46 6.76 18.41
N ALA A 76 -2.20 6.48 18.08
CA ALA A 76 -1.22 5.99 19.05
C ALA A 76 -0.96 7.00 20.17
N LEU A 77 -0.85 8.30 19.85
CA LEU A 77 -0.67 9.36 20.85
C LEU A 77 -1.89 9.52 21.76
N VAL A 78 -3.09 9.48 21.18
CA VAL A 78 -4.34 9.53 21.96
C VAL A 78 -4.46 8.32 22.87
N GLN A 79 -4.14 7.14 22.36
CA GLN A 79 -4.13 5.90 23.16
C GLN A 79 -3.12 6.00 24.30
N TYR A 80 -1.91 6.50 24.04
CA TYR A 80 -0.91 6.74 25.09
C TYR A 80 -1.45 7.68 26.18
N ALA A 81 -2.02 8.84 25.80
CA ALA A 81 -2.56 9.80 26.75
C ALA A 81 -3.73 9.24 27.58
N ALA A 82 -4.59 8.43 26.94
CA ALA A 82 -5.68 7.75 27.61
C ALA A 82 -5.17 6.71 28.63
N PHE A 83 -4.17 5.91 28.27
CA PHE A 83 -3.55 4.96 29.18
C PHE A 83 -2.81 5.65 30.33
N ASP A 84 -2.08 6.73 30.07
CA ASP A 84 -1.41 7.52 31.12
C ASP A 84 -2.43 8.08 32.12
N THR A 85 -3.53 8.66 31.63
CA THR A 85 -4.62 9.17 32.48
C THR A 85 -5.27 8.04 33.28
N PHE A 86 -5.53 6.89 32.64
CA PHE A 86 -6.07 5.72 33.31
C PHE A 86 -5.14 5.23 34.44
N VAL A 87 -3.84 5.13 34.19
CA VAL A 87 -2.85 4.71 35.19
C VAL A 87 -2.80 5.70 36.35
N LYS A 88 -2.80 7.00 36.07
CA LYS A 88 -2.86 8.04 37.12
C LYS A 88 -4.09 7.91 37.99
N LEU A 89 -5.26 7.72 37.38
CA LEU A 89 -6.51 7.50 38.12
C LEU A 89 -6.44 6.20 38.93
N PHE A 90 -5.94 5.12 38.32
CA PHE A 90 -5.79 3.83 38.99
C PHE A 90 -4.90 3.94 40.24
N MET A 91 -3.75 4.60 40.13
CA MET A 91 -2.84 4.81 41.28
C MET A 91 -3.41 5.76 42.33
N THR A 92 -4.23 6.73 41.92
CA THR A 92 -4.86 7.69 42.84
C THR A 92 -5.95 7.03 43.69
N TYR A 93 -6.77 6.17 43.07
CA TYR A 93 -7.97 5.62 43.71
C TYR A 93 -7.83 4.17 44.18
N THR A 94 -6.76 3.46 43.79
CA THR A 94 -6.52 2.07 44.22
C THR A 94 -5.47 2.05 45.33
N PRO A 95 -5.85 1.74 46.58
CA PRO A 95 -4.89 1.63 47.67
C PRO A 95 -3.96 0.44 47.46
N GLU A 96 -2.75 0.53 48.02
CA GLU A 96 -1.81 -0.58 48.02
C GLU A 96 -2.37 -1.75 48.85
N MET A 97 -2.26 -2.97 48.33
CA MET A 97 -2.79 -4.16 49.02
C MET A 97 -1.85 -4.60 50.15
N PRO A 98 -2.37 -4.95 51.35
CA PRO A 98 -1.59 -5.55 52.42
C PRO A 98 -0.87 -6.82 51.95
N LEU A 99 0.36 -7.03 52.42
CA LEU A 99 1.23 -8.12 51.96
C LEU A 99 0.64 -9.50 52.25
N GLU A 100 -0.14 -9.62 53.32
CA GLU A 100 -0.74 -10.87 53.80
C GLU A 100 -1.80 -11.43 52.84
N VAL A 101 -2.50 -10.55 52.12
CA VAL A 101 -3.59 -10.93 51.19
C VAL A 101 -3.18 -10.81 49.72
N LYS A 102 -2.00 -10.26 49.46
CA LYS A 102 -1.50 -9.92 48.12
C LYS A 102 -1.48 -11.13 47.18
N GLU A 103 -0.96 -12.27 47.64
CA GLU A 103 -0.84 -13.47 46.81
C GLU A 103 -2.21 -14.05 46.42
N ALA A 104 -3.13 -14.18 47.38
CA ALA A 104 -4.49 -14.66 47.14
C ALA A 104 -5.25 -13.71 46.19
N ALA A 105 -5.11 -12.40 46.39
CA ALA A 105 -5.72 -11.39 45.53
C ALA A 105 -5.16 -11.43 44.08
N ILE A 106 -3.85 -11.63 43.92
CA ILE A 106 -3.22 -11.81 42.60
C ILE A 106 -3.75 -13.08 41.91
N ALA A 107 -3.84 -14.20 42.63
CA ALA A 107 -4.37 -15.45 42.07
C ALA A 107 -5.81 -15.28 41.57
N LEU A 108 -6.66 -14.61 42.37
CA LEU A 108 -8.04 -14.30 41.99
C LEU A 108 -8.11 -13.33 40.79
N ALA A 109 -7.27 -12.30 40.77
CA ALA A 109 -7.21 -11.35 39.65
C ALA A 109 -6.78 -12.04 38.35
N LYS A 110 -5.76 -12.92 38.41
CA LYS A 110 -5.32 -13.73 37.26
C LYS A 110 -6.46 -14.63 36.75
N ALA A 111 -7.17 -15.33 37.65
CA ALA A 111 -8.29 -16.18 37.26
C ALA A 111 -9.41 -15.38 36.56
N ARG A 112 -9.75 -14.19 37.07
CA ARG A 112 -10.71 -13.28 36.43
C ARG A 112 -10.22 -12.80 35.06
N TYR A 113 -8.94 -12.42 34.95
CA TYR A 113 -8.35 -11.98 33.69
C TYR A 113 -8.31 -13.10 32.65
N THR A 114 -8.04 -14.34 33.05
CA THR A 114 -8.11 -15.50 32.15
C THR A 114 -9.52 -15.72 31.61
N LYS A 115 -10.56 -15.55 32.44
CA LYS A 115 -11.96 -15.62 31.97
C LYS A 115 -12.26 -14.50 30.98
N PHE A 116 -11.97 -13.26 31.36
CA PHE A 116 -12.14 -12.09 30.48
C PHE A 116 -11.44 -12.28 29.12
N ARG A 117 -10.20 -12.78 29.10
CA ARG A 117 -9.49 -13.06 27.85
C ARG A 117 -10.18 -14.09 26.96
N LYS A 118 -10.80 -15.11 27.56
CA LYS A 118 -11.57 -16.11 26.81
C LYS A 118 -12.82 -15.49 26.21
N ASP A 119 -13.54 -14.67 26.98
CA ASP A 119 -14.75 -13.99 26.52
C ASP A 119 -14.43 -13.02 25.36
N VAL A 120 -13.36 -12.21 25.49
CA VAL A 120 -12.88 -11.33 24.41
C VAL A 120 -12.47 -12.12 23.18
N ALA A 121 -11.77 -13.24 23.33
CA ALA A 121 -11.37 -14.06 22.19
C ALA A 121 -12.59 -14.63 21.43
N GLN A 122 -13.65 -15.00 22.15
CA GLN A 122 -14.92 -15.46 21.54
C GLN A 122 -15.63 -14.33 20.80
N GLU A 123 -15.71 -13.13 21.37
CA GLU A 123 -16.31 -11.98 20.69
C GLU A 123 -15.49 -11.52 19.47
N MET A 124 -14.16 -11.48 19.59
CA MET A 124 -13.28 -11.05 18.51
C MET A 124 -13.31 -12.01 17.33
N THR A 125 -13.38 -13.32 17.55
CA THR A 125 -13.54 -14.30 16.46
C THR A 125 -14.87 -14.11 15.72
N GLY A 126 -15.95 -13.80 16.45
CA GLY A 126 -17.23 -13.41 15.85
C GLY A 126 -17.13 -12.14 14.99
N ARG A 127 -16.54 -11.07 15.53
CA ARG A 127 -16.36 -9.80 14.81
C ARG A 127 -15.41 -9.89 13.63
N VAL A 128 -14.33 -10.66 13.73
CA VAL A 128 -13.41 -10.90 12.62
C VAL A 128 -14.10 -11.70 11.51
N SER A 129 -14.92 -12.70 11.87
CA SER A 129 -15.73 -13.43 10.89
C SER A 129 -16.74 -12.52 10.18
N GLU A 130 -17.35 -11.57 10.90
CA GLU A 130 -18.31 -10.62 10.35
C GLU A 130 -17.63 -9.60 9.42
N ALA A 131 -16.49 -9.04 9.84
CA ALA A 131 -15.68 -8.14 9.02
C ALA A 131 -15.14 -8.84 7.75
N LEU A 132 -14.72 -10.11 7.85
CA LEU A 132 -14.30 -10.88 6.68
C LEU A 132 -15.45 -11.16 5.72
N ARG A 133 -16.67 -11.39 6.24
CA ARG A 133 -17.88 -11.54 5.42
C ARG A 133 -18.23 -10.24 4.68
N GLU A 134 -18.19 -9.10 5.37
CA GLU A 134 -18.42 -7.78 4.77
C GLU A 134 -17.41 -7.47 3.66
N ILE A 135 -16.13 -7.81 3.87
CA ILE A 135 -15.08 -7.69 2.85
C ILE A 135 -15.39 -8.61 1.66
N ALA A 136 -15.77 -9.87 1.89
CA ALA A 136 -16.11 -10.82 0.82
C ALA A 136 -17.30 -10.34 -0.02
N GLU A 137 -18.37 -9.86 0.63
CA GLU A 137 -19.56 -9.30 -0.05
C GLU A 137 -19.22 -8.05 -0.87
N THR A 138 -18.32 -7.20 -0.36
CA THR A 138 -17.83 -6.03 -1.09
C THR A 138 -17.01 -6.43 -2.32
N TYR A 139 -16.22 -7.51 -2.23
CA TYR A 139 -15.46 -8.05 -3.36
C TYR A 139 -16.37 -8.70 -4.42
N ASP A 140 -17.39 -9.46 -4.02
CA ASP A 140 -18.35 -10.07 -4.94
C ASP A 140 -19.21 -9.02 -5.65
N GLY A 141 -19.56 -7.93 -4.96
CA GLY A 141 -20.26 -6.78 -5.55
C GLY A 141 -19.47 -6.04 -6.64
N LEU A 142 -18.13 -6.05 -6.56
CA LEU A 142 -17.23 -5.48 -7.59
C LEU A 142 -17.06 -6.41 -8.80
N GLY A 143 -17.42 -7.69 -8.67
CA GLY A 143 -17.37 -8.70 -9.74
C GLY A 143 -18.63 -8.76 -10.61
N SER A 144 -19.76 -8.21 -10.16
CA SER A 144 -21.08 -8.33 -10.81
C SER A 144 -21.41 -7.21 -11.82
N THR A 145 -20.50 -6.27 -12.08
CA THR A 145 -20.67 -5.21 -13.09
C THR A 145 -19.78 -5.40 -14.33
N ARG A 146 -19.75 -6.61 -14.89
CA ARG A 146 -19.15 -6.88 -16.21
C ARG A 146 -20.12 -7.58 -17.13
#